data_AF-A0A4R0PFB8-F1
#
_entry.id   AF-A0A4R0PFB8-F1
#
_cell.length_a   1.000
_cell.length_b   1.000
_cell.length_c   1.000
_cell.angle_alpha   90.00
_cell.angle_beta   90.00
_cell.angle_gamma   90.00
#
_symmetry.space_group_name_H-M   'P 1'
#
loop_
_entity.id
_entity.type
_entity.pdbx_description
1 polymer ?
#
loop_
_entity_poly.entity_id
_entity_poly.type
_entity_poly.pdbx_seq_one_letter_code
_entity_poly.pdbx_strand_id
1 'polypeptide(L)'
;MGFDWEGSVEHYGDALDALAARLVTMAGILWGRPVETLPRRLYLEILAILRPAEFALRRLIVMAAWKVVPFTEFATANQGSEPEGKAGKAGAMHPVSPLAGEMSQRDRGGDFEQGAMEEIDKPRPFPIFDPWKRYGPPFLTEEQIAALNDPHRVPLPPRPVLDPDEPVPAKTLCRRVRAFANALLNLDHHIDRMARWRARCHLDSTRPRRWWPIRPGVPPGFSERPKTLVGGTLKDCHILALDALNSS
;
A
#
# COMPACT_ATOMS: atom_id res chain seq x y z
N MET A 1 -6.93 17.45 -29.57
CA MET A 1 -6.25 17.85 -28.32
C MET A 1 -6.18 16.61 -27.45
N GLY A 2 -4.98 16.21 -27.02
CA GLY A 2 -4.82 15.04 -26.13
C GLY A 2 -5.29 15.38 -24.71
N PHE A 3 -5.60 14.36 -23.92
CA PHE A 3 -5.84 14.53 -22.49
C PHE A 3 -4.52 14.93 -21.79
N ASP A 4 -4.58 15.95 -20.93
CA ASP A 4 -3.42 16.43 -20.17
C ASP A 4 -3.21 15.56 -18.92
N TRP A 5 -2.35 14.54 -19.08
CA TRP A 5 -2.01 13.62 -18.02
C TRP A 5 -1.12 14.25 -16.94
N GLU A 6 -0.20 15.13 -17.34
CA GLU A 6 0.76 15.76 -16.42
C GLU A 6 0.05 16.76 -15.51
N GLY A 7 -0.76 17.66 -16.09
CA GLY A 7 -1.59 18.58 -15.30
C GLY A 7 -2.59 17.86 -14.39
N SER A 8 -3.07 16.68 -14.81
CA SER A 8 -3.89 15.83 -13.93
C SER A 8 -3.09 15.27 -12.75
N VAL A 9 -1.84 14.84 -12.96
CA VAL A 9 -0.99 14.35 -11.86
C VAL A 9 -0.74 15.45 -10.85
N GLU A 10 -0.36 16.64 -11.31
CA GLU A 10 -0.11 17.82 -10.46
C GLU A 10 -1.36 18.18 -9.65
N HIS A 11 -2.52 18.33 -10.33
CA HIS A 11 -3.77 18.71 -9.69
C HIS A 11 -4.19 17.76 -8.56
N TYR A 12 -4.12 16.44 -8.80
CA TYR A 12 -4.47 15.47 -7.76
C TYR A 12 -3.37 15.28 -6.72
N GLY A 13 -2.10 15.55 -7.06
CA GLY A 13 -0.99 15.65 -6.12
C GLY A 13 -1.26 16.73 -5.08
N ASP A 14 -1.55 17.95 -5.53
CA ASP A 14 -1.89 19.10 -4.67
C ASP A 14 -3.09 18.82 -3.77
N ALA A 15 -4.14 18.19 -4.32
CA ALA A 15 -5.32 17.80 -3.54
C ALA A 15 -4.99 16.78 -2.44
N LEU A 16 -4.10 15.83 -2.71
CA LEU A 16 -3.64 14.86 -1.72
C LEU A 16 -2.71 15.47 -0.68
N ASP A 17 -1.88 16.44 -1.05
CA ASP A 17 -1.05 17.21 -0.12
C ASP A 17 -1.88 18.03 0.86
N ALA A 18 -2.94 18.68 0.37
CA ALA A 18 -3.90 19.36 1.25
C ALA A 18 -4.55 18.39 2.26
N LEU A 19 -4.89 17.18 1.81
CA LEU A 19 -5.40 16.12 2.69
C LEU A 19 -4.34 15.63 3.69
N ALA A 20 -3.07 15.50 3.27
CA ALA A 20 -1.96 15.12 4.14
C ALA A 20 -1.74 16.15 5.26
N ALA A 21 -1.71 17.44 4.92
CA ALA A 21 -1.58 18.53 5.88
C ALA A 21 -2.72 18.51 6.92
N ARG A 22 -3.96 18.30 6.46
CA ARG A 22 -5.12 18.13 7.34
C ARG A 22 -4.97 16.93 8.28
N LEU A 23 -4.55 15.77 7.75
CA LEU A 23 -4.37 14.55 8.54
C LEU A 23 -3.26 14.68 9.59
N VAL A 24 -2.14 15.32 9.23
CA VAL A 24 -1.01 15.62 10.14
C VAL A 24 -1.47 16.53 11.28
N THR A 25 -2.28 17.53 10.98
CA THR A 25 -2.86 18.46 11.95
C THR A 25 -3.83 17.73 12.88
N MET A 26 -4.79 16.98 12.33
CA MET A 26 -5.76 16.19 13.11
C MET A 26 -5.09 15.15 14.01
N ALA A 27 -4.00 14.53 13.53
CA ALA A 27 -3.25 13.56 14.31
C ALA A 27 -2.34 14.18 15.38
N GLY A 28 -2.18 15.52 15.40
CA GLY A 28 -1.32 16.22 16.38
C GLY A 28 0.19 15.98 16.18
N ILE A 29 0.62 15.59 14.98
CA ILE A 29 2.00 15.14 14.71
C ILE A 29 3.02 16.30 14.71
N LEU A 30 2.58 17.54 14.50
CA LEU A 30 3.44 18.72 14.32
C LEU A 30 4.35 19.05 15.52
N TRP A 31 4.07 18.50 16.70
CA TRP A 31 4.74 18.89 17.95
C TRP A 31 5.96 18.04 18.31
N GLY A 32 6.50 17.26 17.37
CA GLY A 32 7.73 16.47 17.55
C GLY A 32 7.66 15.36 18.61
N ARG A 33 6.49 15.16 19.23
CA ARG A 33 6.25 14.10 20.22
C ARG A 33 5.45 12.95 19.60
N PRO A 34 5.74 11.69 19.97
CA PRO A 34 4.92 10.58 19.56
C PRO A 34 3.52 10.72 20.18
N VAL A 35 2.50 10.70 19.33
CA VAL A 35 1.10 10.70 19.77
C VAL A 35 0.75 9.27 20.16
N GLU A 36 0.71 9.02 21.46
CA GLU A 36 0.49 7.71 22.06
C GLU A 36 -0.96 7.25 21.88
N THR A 37 -1.91 8.14 22.18
CA THR A 37 -3.35 7.87 22.12
C THR A 37 -4.11 9.03 21.48
N LEU A 38 -5.27 8.73 20.89
CA LEU A 38 -6.22 9.71 20.36
C LEU A 38 -7.64 9.34 20.82
N PRO A 39 -8.54 10.32 21.02
CA PRO A 39 -9.96 10.04 21.20
C PRO A 39 -10.50 9.19 20.05
N ARG A 40 -11.31 8.18 20.35
CA ARG A 40 -11.84 7.22 19.38
C ARG A 40 -12.52 7.89 18.19
N ARG A 41 -13.30 8.96 18.41
CA ARG A 41 -13.94 9.74 17.34
C ARG A 41 -12.93 10.28 16.34
N LEU A 42 -11.83 10.85 16.84
CA LEU A 42 -10.79 11.47 16.03
C LEU A 42 -9.97 10.40 15.30
N TYR A 43 -9.65 9.30 15.98
CA TYR A 43 -9.02 8.14 15.37
C TYR A 43 -9.83 7.63 14.15
N LEU A 44 -11.14 7.46 14.32
CA LEU A 44 -12.02 6.97 13.25
C LEU A 44 -12.18 7.99 12.12
N GLU A 45 -12.25 9.28 12.44
CA GLU A 45 -12.33 10.36 11.45
C GLU A 45 -11.07 10.41 10.57
N ILE A 46 -9.89 10.41 11.20
CA ILE A 46 -8.59 10.35 10.49
C ILE A 46 -8.56 9.10 9.61
N LEU A 47 -8.97 7.94 10.13
CA LEU A 47 -8.97 6.68 9.38
C LEU A 47 -9.97 6.68 8.21
N ALA A 48 -11.08 7.42 8.32
CA ALA A 48 -12.09 7.55 7.26
C ALA A 48 -11.59 8.39 6.09
N ILE A 49 -10.68 9.34 6.34
CA ILE A 49 -10.04 10.18 5.30
C ILE A 49 -8.78 9.50 4.76
N LEU A 50 -7.92 8.99 5.65
CA LEU A 50 -6.63 8.39 5.29
C LEU A 50 -6.79 7.19 4.37
N ARG A 51 -7.76 6.30 4.65
CA ARG A 51 -7.97 5.10 3.82
C ARG A 51 -8.22 5.44 2.34
N PRO A 52 -9.26 6.23 1.99
CA PRO A 52 -9.49 6.58 0.60
C PRO A 52 -8.33 7.41 0.00
N ALA A 53 -7.69 8.29 0.76
CA ALA A 53 -6.54 9.06 0.31
C ALA A 53 -5.33 8.16 -0.07
N GLU A 54 -5.03 7.14 0.76
CA GLU A 54 -3.98 6.16 0.45
C GLU A 54 -4.28 5.39 -0.85
N PHE A 55 -5.54 5.06 -1.13
CA PHE A 55 -5.93 4.39 -2.38
C PHE A 55 -5.87 5.33 -3.59
N ALA A 56 -6.19 6.61 -3.41
CA ALA A 56 -6.08 7.64 -4.42
C ALA A 56 -4.61 7.85 -4.82
N LEU A 57 -3.70 8.00 -3.84
CA LEU A 57 -2.27 8.14 -4.09
C LEU A 57 -1.69 6.95 -4.87
N ARG A 58 -2.06 5.71 -4.53
CA ARG A 58 -1.60 4.53 -5.31
C ARG A 58 -2.07 4.58 -6.76
N ARG A 59 -3.28 5.08 -7.02
CA ARG A 59 -3.83 5.26 -8.37
C ARG A 59 -3.14 6.39 -9.12
N LEU A 60 -2.86 7.50 -8.44
CA LEU A 60 -2.07 8.61 -8.97
C LEU A 60 -0.68 8.12 -9.43
N ILE A 61 0.02 7.35 -8.60
CA ILE A 61 1.31 6.75 -8.92
C ILE A 61 1.22 5.84 -10.16
N VAL A 62 0.17 5.01 -10.25
CA VAL A 62 -0.05 4.14 -11.43
C VAL A 62 -0.30 4.98 -12.69
N MET A 63 -1.18 5.97 -12.60
CA MET A 63 -1.50 6.88 -13.71
C MET A 63 -0.24 7.58 -14.23
N ALA A 64 0.54 8.19 -13.34
CA ALA A 64 1.78 8.87 -13.68
C ALA A 64 2.81 7.92 -14.32
N ALA A 65 3.02 6.74 -13.72
CA ALA A 65 3.96 5.75 -14.25
C ALA A 65 3.54 5.15 -15.60
N TRP A 66 2.25 5.22 -15.95
CA TRP A 66 1.74 4.74 -17.22
C TRP A 66 1.75 5.78 -18.34
N LYS A 67 1.44 7.04 -18.01
CA LYS A 67 1.14 8.09 -18.99
C LYS A 67 2.09 9.29 -18.99
N VAL A 68 2.83 9.50 -17.92
CA VAL A 68 3.82 10.60 -17.82
C VAL A 68 5.23 10.05 -18.05
N VAL A 69 5.57 8.93 -17.41
CA VAL A 69 6.91 8.33 -17.55
C VAL A 69 7.03 7.48 -18.82
N PRO A 70 7.99 7.78 -19.71
CA PRO A 70 8.18 7.00 -20.93
C PRO A 70 8.79 5.64 -20.62
N PHE A 71 8.20 4.60 -21.21
CA PHE A 71 8.56 3.20 -20.94
C PHE A 71 10.04 2.87 -21.18
N THR A 72 10.68 3.56 -22.13
CA THR A 72 12.06 3.31 -22.57
C THR A 72 13.12 3.66 -21.53
N GLU A 73 12.84 4.55 -20.59
CA GLU A 73 13.80 5.00 -19.56
C GLU A 73 14.25 3.85 -18.65
N PHE A 74 13.40 2.84 -18.44
CA PHE A 74 13.67 1.75 -17.50
C PHE A 74 13.80 0.36 -18.15
N ALA A 75 13.56 0.26 -19.46
CA ALA A 75 13.68 -0.99 -20.21
C ALA A 75 15.15 -1.32 -20.60
N THR A 76 16.00 -0.31 -20.76
CA THR A 76 17.38 -0.44 -21.24
C THR A 76 18.40 -0.73 -20.15
N ALA A 77 18.11 -0.39 -18.89
CA ALA A 77 19.03 -0.56 -17.76
C ALA A 77 19.41 -2.02 -17.45
N ASN A 78 18.73 -3.00 -18.06
CA ASN A 78 19.00 -4.44 -17.90
C ASN A 78 19.61 -5.11 -19.15
N GLN A 79 19.90 -4.39 -20.24
CA GLN A 79 20.46 -4.97 -21.47
C GLN A 79 22.01 -5.03 -21.49
N GLY A 80 22.66 -5.09 -20.34
CA GLY A 80 24.13 -5.03 -20.26
C GLY A 80 24.73 -5.85 -19.13
N SER A 81 24.76 -7.17 -19.30
CA SER A 81 25.89 -8.03 -18.90
C SER A 81 25.69 -9.44 -19.45
N GLU A 82 26.07 -9.67 -20.70
CA GLU A 82 26.44 -11.02 -21.14
C GLU A 82 27.68 -11.47 -20.34
N PRO A 83 27.70 -12.64 -19.70
CA PRO A 83 28.93 -13.17 -19.12
C PRO A 83 29.75 -13.85 -20.23
N GLU A 84 30.69 -13.11 -20.81
CA GLU A 84 31.76 -13.72 -21.59
C GLU A 84 32.66 -14.58 -20.69
N GLY A 85 32.63 -15.89 -20.95
CA GLY A 85 33.79 -16.78 -20.91
C GLY A 85 34.59 -16.93 -19.61
N LYS A 86 34.30 -17.98 -18.84
CA LYS A 86 35.37 -18.83 -18.28
C LYS A 86 35.06 -20.31 -18.46
N ALA A 87 35.89 -20.94 -19.29
CA ALA A 87 35.92 -22.35 -19.56
C ALA A 87 36.38 -23.17 -18.34
N GLY A 88 35.73 -24.32 -18.13
CA GLY A 88 36.38 -25.58 -17.80
C GLY A 88 36.72 -25.86 -16.33
N LYS A 89 35.91 -26.72 -15.70
CA LYS A 89 36.38 -28.07 -15.36
C LYS A 89 35.24 -29.04 -15.15
N ALA A 90 35.39 -30.19 -15.79
CA ALA A 90 34.47 -31.29 -15.89
C ALA A 90 34.34 -32.10 -14.59
N GLY A 91 33.23 -32.82 -14.50
CA GLY A 91 33.18 -34.13 -13.87
C GLY A 91 32.55 -34.18 -12.49
N ALA A 92 31.26 -34.52 -12.41
CA ALA A 92 30.82 -35.84 -11.96
C ALA A 92 29.31 -35.82 -11.70
N MET A 93 28.64 -36.73 -12.38
CA MET A 93 27.24 -37.09 -12.25
C MET A 93 27.13 -38.03 -11.04
N HIS A 94 26.25 -37.77 -10.08
CA HIS A 94 25.05 -38.60 -9.83
C HIS A 94 24.28 -38.18 -8.56
N PRO A 95 22.95 -38.40 -8.55
CA PRO A 95 22.00 -37.91 -7.55
C PRO A 95 21.60 -38.99 -6.52
N VAL A 96 21.24 -38.63 -5.28
CA VAL A 96 20.04 -39.16 -4.56
C VAL A 96 19.79 -38.37 -3.26
N SER A 97 18.53 -37.97 -3.03
CA SER A 97 17.93 -37.63 -1.71
C SER A 97 17.88 -38.85 -0.76
N PRO A 98 17.27 -38.78 0.44
CA PRO A 98 17.34 -37.83 1.57
C PRO A 98 17.65 -38.60 2.89
N LEU A 99 17.57 -37.90 4.05
CA LEU A 99 17.03 -38.38 5.35
C LEU A 99 17.92 -38.10 6.59
N ALA A 100 17.26 -37.54 7.61
CA ALA A 100 17.54 -37.57 9.06
C ALA A 100 18.58 -36.61 9.68
N GLY A 101 18.15 -35.98 10.79
CA GLY A 101 18.99 -35.89 11.99
C GLY A 101 19.50 -34.50 12.41
N GLU A 102 18.65 -33.79 13.16
CA GLU A 102 18.97 -33.13 14.45
C GLU A 102 20.14 -32.15 14.63
N MET A 103 19.76 -31.00 15.22
CA MET A 103 20.44 -30.24 16.30
C MET A 103 21.93 -29.94 16.20
N SER A 104 22.26 -28.65 16.06
CA SER A 104 23.35 -28.07 16.84
C SER A 104 23.11 -26.58 17.09
N GLN A 105 22.85 -26.26 18.35
CA GLN A 105 22.96 -24.92 18.92
C GLN A 105 24.36 -24.38 18.65
N ARG A 106 24.45 -23.15 18.15
CA ARG A 106 25.60 -22.30 18.41
C ARG A 106 25.11 -20.96 18.90
N ASP A 107 25.24 -20.82 20.21
CA ASP A 107 25.49 -19.57 20.89
C ASP A 107 26.44 -18.68 20.08
N ARG A 108 26.03 -17.43 19.88
CA ARG A 108 26.93 -16.28 19.80
C ARG A 108 26.23 -15.10 20.45
N GLY A 109 26.45 -14.97 21.76
CA GLY A 109 26.33 -13.69 22.44
C GLY A 109 27.37 -12.72 21.91
N GLY A 110 27.03 -11.43 21.94
CA GLY A 110 27.92 -10.33 21.57
C GLY A 110 27.16 -9.17 20.92
N ASP A 111 26.74 -8.23 21.76
CA ASP A 111 26.80 -6.77 21.53
C ASP A 111 25.95 -6.17 20.40
N PHE A 112 24.67 -5.89 20.67
CA PHE A 112 23.86 -4.94 19.89
C PHE A 112 22.91 -4.09 20.76
N GLU A 113 23.37 -3.58 21.90
CA GLU A 113 22.57 -2.65 22.73
C GLU A 113 22.63 -1.17 22.27
N GLN A 114 23.19 -0.87 21.10
CA GLN A 114 23.24 0.50 20.56
C GLN A 114 22.24 0.76 19.41
N GLY A 115 21.46 -0.24 18.97
CA GLY A 115 20.53 -0.10 17.84
C GLY A 115 19.10 0.35 18.19
N ALA A 116 18.71 0.33 19.47
CA ALA A 116 17.30 0.44 19.85
C ALA A 116 16.74 1.87 19.90
N MET A 117 17.58 2.91 19.93
CA MET A 117 17.10 4.30 20.08
C MET A 117 16.91 5.05 18.75
N GLU A 118 17.55 4.62 17.65
CA GLU A 118 17.37 5.21 16.31
C GLU A 118 16.29 4.51 15.44
N GLU A 119 15.80 3.34 15.85
CA GLU A 119 14.80 2.59 15.06
C GLU A 119 13.38 3.16 15.17
N ILE A 120 13.17 4.18 16.01
CA ILE A 120 11.84 4.68 16.37
C ILE A 120 11.26 5.63 15.31
N ASP A 121 12.08 6.24 14.45
CA ASP A 121 11.62 7.36 13.61
C ASP A 121 11.83 7.19 12.10
N LYS A 122 12.32 6.03 11.62
CA LYS A 122 12.28 5.74 10.18
C LYS A 122 10.82 5.51 9.76
N PRO A 123 10.22 6.38 8.93
CA PRO A 123 8.85 6.21 8.50
C PRO A 123 8.73 4.88 7.74
N ARG A 124 7.67 4.10 8.01
CA ARG A 124 7.41 2.90 7.21
C ARG A 124 7.32 3.31 5.74
N PRO A 125 7.98 2.61 4.81
CA PRO A 125 7.86 2.92 3.40
C PRO A 125 6.42 2.74 2.95
N PHE A 126 5.90 3.70 2.18
CA PHE A 126 4.54 3.63 1.67
C PHE A 126 4.38 2.45 0.70
N PRO A 127 3.36 1.60 0.88
CA PRO A 127 3.14 0.48 -0.01
C PRO A 127 2.57 0.98 -1.34
N ILE A 128 3.37 0.81 -2.40
CA ILE A 128 3.05 1.22 -3.77
C ILE A 128 1.86 0.45 -4.39
N PHE A 129 1.54 -0.72 -3.83
CA PHE A 129 0.54 -1.62 -4.35
C PHE A 129 -0.71 -1.67 -3.46
N ASP A 130 -1.88 -1.83 -4.07
CA ASP A 130 -3.13 -1.98 -3.32
C ASP A 130 -3.11 -3.27 -2.46
N PRO A 131 -3.53 -3.24 -1.20
CA PRO A 131 -3.71 -4.48 -0.44
C PRO A 131 -4.82 -5.33 -1.07
N TRP A 132 -4.52 -6.60 -1.35
CA TRP A 132 -5.53 -7.53 -1.86
C TRP A 132 -6.68 -7.69 -0.87
N LYS A 133 -7.87 -7.94 -1.40
CA LYS A 133 -9.03 -8.24 -0.56
C LYS A 133 -8.76 -9.59 0.09
N ARG A 134 -8.63 -9.61 1.42
CA ARG A 134 -8.52 -10.84 2.18
C ARG A 134 -9.90 -11.51 2.12
N TYR A 135 -10.08 -12.40 1.17
CA TYR A 135 -11.21 -13.33 1.16
C TYR A 135 -10.83 -14.46 2.11
N GLY A 136 -11.09 -14.27 3.40
CA GLY A 136 -11.11 -15.37 4.35
C GLY A 136 -12.44 -16.12 4.27
N PRO A 137 -12.54 -17.34 4.85
CA PRO A 137 -13.85 -17.92 5.11
C PRO A 137 -14.70 -16.88 5.86
N PRO A 138 -16.02 -16.83 5.60
CA PRO A 138 -16.89 -15.91 6.32
C PRO A 138 -16.67 -16.11 7.82
N PHE A 139 -16.54 -15.00 8.55
CA PHE A 139 -16.43 -15.05 10.01
C PHE A 139 -17.73 -15.55 10.66
N LEU A 140 -18.79 -15.71 9.87
CA LEU A 140 -20.06 -16.30 10.23
C LEU A 140 -20.21 -17.68 9.60
N THR A 141 -20.78 -18.61 10.34
CA THR A 141 -21.21 -19.90 9.81
C THR A 141 -22.41 -19.72 8.87
N GLU A 142 -22.67 -20.69 8.00
CA GLU A 142 -23.84 -20.66 7.11
C GLU A 142 -25.15 -20.53 7.88
N GLU A 143 -25.27 -21.19 9.03
CA GLU A 143 -26.40 -21.07 9.94
C GLU A 143 -26.57 -19.64 10.48
N GLN A 144 -25.47 -18.98 10.85
CA GLN A 144 -25.50 -17.59 11.32
C GLN A 144 -25.90 -16.62 10.20
N ILE A 145 -25.49 -16.89 8.96
CA ILE A 145 -25.88 -16.12 7.77
C ILE A 145 -27.36 -16.33 7.44
N ALA A 146 -27.83 -17.59 7.41
CA ALA A 146 -29.24 -17.91 7.21
C ALA A 146 -30.12 -17.23 8.26
N ALA A 147 -29.66 -17.24 9.51
CA ALA A 147 -30.35 -16.60 10.60
C ALA A 147 -30.24 -15.06 10.60
N LEU A 148 -29.36 -14.42 9.80
CA LEU A 148 -29.45 -12.96 9.56
C LEU A 148 -30.59 -12.59 8.60
N ASN A 149 -31.01 -13.54 7.76
CA ASN A 149 -32.09 -13.35 6.79
C ASN A 149 -33.47 -13.72 7.36
N ASP A 150 -33.54 -14.22 8.60
CA ASP A 150 -34.79 -14.56 9.27
C ASP A 150 -35.45 -13.29 9.87
N PRO A 151 -36.61 -12.85 9.34
CA PRO A 151 -37.31 -11.67 9.83
C PRO A 151 -37.89 -11.83 11.25
N HIS A 152 -37.91 -13.05 11.80
CA HIS A 152 -38.46 -13.36 13.13
C HIS A 152 -37.39 -13.52 14.22
N ARG A 153 -36.12 -13.31 13.89
CA ARG A 153 -35.02 -13.51 14.84
C ARG A 153 -34.94 -12.41 15.91
N VAL A 154 -34.62 -12.85 17.13
CA VAL A 154 -34.27 -12.07 18.32
C VAL A 154 -33.34 -10.89 17.97
N PRO A 155 -33.51 -9.70 18.58
CA PRO A 155 -32.68 -8.53 18.26
C PRO A 155 -31.20 -8.87 18.32
N LEU A 156 -30.44 -8.41 17.31
CA LEU A 156 -28.98 -8.43 17.38
C LEU A 156 -28.54 -7.89 18.75
N PRO A 157 -27.50 -8.47 19.38
CA PRO A 157 -27.01 -7.96 20.65
C PRO A 157 -26.82 -6.44 20.53
N PRO A 158 -27.26 -5.65 21.52
CA PRO A 158 -27.21 -4.20 21.45
C PRO A 158 -25.77 -3.81 21.12
N ARG A 159 -25.62 -2.94 20.11
CA ARG A 159 -24.31 -2.43 19.74
C ARG A 159 -23.66 -1.88 21.01
N PRO A 160 -22.44 -2.32 21.39
CA PRO A 160 -21.80 -1.79 22.59
C PRO A 160 -21.77 -0.27 22.45
N VAL A 161 -22.23 0.43 23.49
CA VAL A 161 -22.11 1.89 23.57
C VAL A 161 -20.64 2.15 23.80
N LEU A 162 -19.96 2.55 22.73
CA LEU A 162 -18.54 2.88 22.76
C LEU A 162 -18.42 4.38 22.99
N ASP A 163 -17.66 4.76 24.01
CA ASP A 163 -17.42 6.16 24.33
C ASP A 163 -16.65 6.83 23.17
N PRO A 164 -17.19 7.90 22.55
CA PRO A 164 -16.50 8.64 21.51
C PRO A 164 -15.13 9.20 21.92
N ASP A 165 -14.93 9.47 23.21
CA ASP A 165 -13.71 10.05 23.76
C ASP A 165 -12.78 9.00 24.40
N GLU A 166 -13.10 7.71 24.27
CA GLU A 166 -12.23 6.61 24.69
C GLU A 166 -10.82 6.75 24.08
N PRO A 167 -9.74 6.69 24.88
CA PRO A 167 -8.38 6.80 24.37
C PRO A 167 -7.99 5.51 23.61
N VAL A 168 -7.73 5.66 22.31
CA VAL A 168 -7.31 4.56 21.42
C VAL A 168 -5.83 4.71 21.08
N PRO A 169 -5.02 3.63 21.08
CA PRO A 169 -3.61 3.70 20.69
C PRO A 169 -3.43 4.22 19.25
N ALA A 170 -2.70 5.31 19.11
CA ALA A 170 -2.59 6.07 17.87
C ALA A 170 -1.27 5.89 17.12
N LYS A 171 -0.28 5.19 17.70
CA LYS A 171 1.05 4.99 17.11
C LYS A 171 1.03 4.50 15.66
N THR A 172 0.27 3.43 15.40
CA THR A 172 0.19 2.82 14.07
C THR A 172 -0.49 3.76 13.07
N LEU A 173 -1.51 4.49 13.52
CA LEU A 173 -2.21 5.46 12.69
C LEU A 173 -1.28 6.62 12.32
N CYS A 174 -0.58 7.20 13.30
CA CYS A 174 0.36 8.29 13.07
C CYS A 174 1.52 7.88 12.15
N ARG A 175 2.05 6.65 12.30
CA ARG A 175 3.06 6.11 11.38
C ARG A 175 2.54 6.01 9.94
N ARG A 176 1.27 5.65 9.74
CA ARG A 176 0.65 5.62 8.41
C ARG A 176 0.45 7.02 7.83
N VAL A 177 0.00 7.98 8.65
CA VAL A 177 -0.11 9.39 8.24
C VAL A 177 1.25 9.94 7.81
N ARG A 178 2.31 9.69 8.59
CA ARG A 178 3.69 10.06 8.21
C ARG A 178 4.14 9.39 6.92
N ALA A 179 3.87 8.08 6.76
CA ALA A 179 4.21 7.36 5.53
C ALA A 179 3.48 7.92 4.31
N PHE A 180 2.21 8.31 4.46
CA PHE A 180 1.42 8.95 3.40
C PHE A 180 1.99 10.32 3.02
N ALA A 181 2.25 11.20 4.00
CA ALA A 181 2.85 12.51 3.76
C ALA A 181 4.25 12.40 3.11
N ASN A 182 5.10 11.49 3.61
CA ASN A 182 6.42 11.27 3.05
C ASN A 182 6.38 10.71 1.62
N ALA A 183 5.35 9.94 1.26
CA ALA A 183 5.19 9.44 -0.09
C ALA A 183 4.82 10.54 -1.08
N LEU A 184 4.05 11.53 -0.66
CA LEU A 184 3.74 12.71 -1.48
C LEU A 184 4.98 13.60 -1.64
N LEU A 185 5.73 13.83 -0.56
CA LEU A 185 7.01 14.56 -0.62
C LEU A 185 8.04 13.90 -1.56
N ASN A 186 7.96 12.58 -1.74
CA ASN A 186 8.86 11.81 -2.60
C ASN A 186 8.09 11.13 -3.73
N LEU A 187 7.11 11.82 -4.31
CA LEU A 187 6.19 11.25 -5.29
C LEU A 187 6.93 10.67 -6.51
N ASP A 188 7.88 11.41 -7.07
CA ASP A 188 8.66 10.98 -8.25
C ASP A 188 9.38 9.65 -8.01
N HIS A 189 10.00 9.48 -6.83
CA HIS A 189 10.64 8.22 -6.48
C HIS A 189 9.67 7.03 -6.49
N HIS A 190 8.43 7.26 -6.04
CA HIS A 190 7.39 6.25 -6.07
C HIS A 190 6.92 5.98 -7.51
N ILE A 191 6.80 7.02 -8.35
CA ILE A 191 6.47 6.89 -9.77
C ILE A 191 7.54 6.06 -10.49
N ASP A 192 8.82 6.38 -10.34
CA ASP A 192 9.95 5.64 -10.94
C ASP A 192 9.98 4.18 -10.47
N ARG A 193 9.69 3.94 -9.20
CA ARG A 193 9.62 2.58 -8.66
C ARG A 193 8.50 1.78 -9.32
N MET A 194 7.37 2.42 -9.63
CA MET A 194 6.26 1.80 -10.36
C MET A 194 6.64 1.58 -11.84
N ALA A 195 7.25 2.55 -12.50
CA ALA A 195 7.69 2.45 -13.89
C ALA A 195 8.73 1.33 -14.07
N ARG A 196 9.69 1.21 -13.16
CA ARG A 196 10.63 0.08 -13.12
C ARG A 196 9.94 -1.26 -12.91
N TRP A 197 8.90 -1.31 -12.08
CA TRP A 197 8.11 -2.53 -11.90
C TRP A 197 7.37 -2.90 -13.18
N ARG A 198 6.72 -1.93 -13.84
CA ARG A 198 6.09 -2.09 -15.15
C ARG A 198 7.07 -2.67 -16.16
N ALA A 199 8.25 -2.05 -16.34
CA ALA A 199 9.28 -2.52 -17.26
C ALA A 199 9.69 -3.98 -16.99
N ARG A 200 9.92 -4.36 -15.72
CA ARG A 200 10.23 -5.75 -15.36
C ARG A 200 9.11 -6.73 -15.71
N CYS A 201 7.85 -6.35 -15.53
CA CYS A 201 6.72 -7.21 -15.89
C CYS A 201 6.62 -7.48 -17.40
N HIS A 202 7.04 -6.53 -18.24
CA HIS A 202 7.08 -6.72 -19.70
C HIS A 202 8.28 -7.58 -20.16
N LEU A 203 9.40 -7.56 -19.43
CA LEU A 203 10.60 -8.35 -19.76
C LEU A 203 10.49 -9.81 -19.27
N ASP A 204 10.01 -10.02 -18.05
CA ASP A 204 9.94 -11.34 -17.42
C ASP A 204 8.49 -11.85 -17.31
N SER A 205 7.96 -12.44 -18.38
CA SER A 205 6.62 -13.06 -18.39
C SER A 205 6.50 -14.29 -17.46
N THR A 206 7.61 -14.83 -16.97
CA THR A 206 7.62 -16.11 -16.25
C THR A 206 7.30 -15.98 -14.75
N ARG A 207 7.44 -14.81 -14.12
CA ARG A 207 7.18 -14.64 -12.67
C ARG A 207 6.72 -13.25 -12.18
N PRO A 208 5.64 -12.63 -12.68
CA PRO A 208 4.97 -11.62 -11.88
C PRO A 208 4.22 -12.32 -10.73
N ARG A 209 4.70 -12.20 -9.48
CA ARG A 209 3.93 -12.57 -8.26
C ARG A 209 2.62 -11.78 -8.15
N ARG A 210 2.50 -10.68 -8.88
CA ARG A 210 1.36 -9.77 -8.91
C ARG A 210 1.21 -9.25 -10.34
N TRP A 211 0.06 -9.48 -10.96
CA TRP A 211 -0.17 -9.17 -12.38
C TRP A 211 -0.75 -7.76 -12.56
N TRP A 212 -1.33 -7.18 -11.50
CA TRP A 212 -1.99 -5.88 -11.52
C TRP A 212 -1.58 -5.01 -10.33
N PRO A 213 -1.24 -3.72 -10.55
CA PRO A 213 -0.84 -2.84 -9.46
C PRO A 213 -2.04 -2.46 -8.57
N ILE A 214 -3.22 -2.30 -9.18
CA ILE A 214 -4.49 -1.95 -8.52
C ILE A 214 -5.24 -3.22 -8.08
N ARG A 215 -5.99 -3.13 -6.99
CA ARG A 215 -6.92 -4.20 -6.56
C ARG A 215 -8.06 -4.37 -7.60
N PRO A 216 -8.54 -5.60 -7.87
CA PRO A 216 -9.79 -5.80 -8.61
C PRO A 216 -11.01 -5.20 -7.90
N GLY A 217 -11.86 -4.52 -8.68
CA GLY A 217 -13.08 -3.86 -8.20
C GLY A 217 -12.85 -2.48 -7.59
N VAL A 218 -13.92 -1.92 -7.00
CA VAL A 218 -13.89 -0.56 -6.46
C VAL A 218 -12.99 -0.44 -5.22
N PRO A 219 -12.26 0.68 -5.05
CA PRO A 219 -11.46 0.91 -3.86
C PRO A 219 -12.35 1.09 -2.61
N PRO A 220 -11.84 0.78 -1.41
CA PRO A 220 -12.49 1.16 -0.17
C PRO A 220 -12.73 2.67 -0.10
N GLY A 221 -13.94 3.07 0.25
CA GLY A 221 -14.34 4.49 0.30
C GLY A 221 -14.78 5.07 -1.05
N PHE A 222 -14.86 4.25 -2.11
CA PHE A 222 -15.42 4.66 -3.39
C PHE A 222 -16.91 5.02 -3.25
N SER A 223 -17.30 6.11 -3.89
CA SER A 223 -18.68 6.54 -4.04
C SER A 223 -18.87 7.12 -5.43
N GLU A 224 -19.97 6.77 -6.11
CA GLU A 224 -20.28 7.32 -7.42
C GLU A 224 -20.53 8.84 -7.40
N ARG A 225 -21.10 9.33 -6.29
CA ARG A 225 -21.43 10.74 -6.05
C ARG A 225 -20.75 11.21 -4.77
N PRO A 226 -19.43 11.41 -4.80
CA PRO A 226 -18.69 11.79 -3.61
C PRO A 226 -19.12 13.19 -3.15
N LYS A 227 -19.37 13.32 -1.85
CA LYS A 227 -19.68 14.60 -1.19
C LYS A 227 -18.45 15.27 -0.58
N THR A 228 -17.37 14.50 -0.44
CA THR A 228 -16.13 14.93 0.20
C THR A 228 -15.03 15.06 -0.84
N LEU A 229 -14.09 15.99 -0.62
CA LEU A 229 -12.92 16.17 -1.49
C LEU A 229 -12.18 14.85 -1.71
N VAL A 230 -11.88 14.12 -0.63
CA VAL A 230 -11.18 12.83 -0.71
C VAL A 230 -11.93 11.78 -1.53
N GLY A 231 -13.26 11.80 -1.49
CA GLY A 231 -14.09 10.91 -2.32
C GLY A 231 -14.01 11.27 -3.79
N GLY A 232 -14.01 12.56 -4.11
CA GLY A 232 -13.82 13.08 -5.48
C GLY A 232 -12.46 12.69 -6.03
N THR A 233 -11.39 13.06 -5.33
CA THR A 233 -10.02 12.70 -5.68
C THR A 233 -9.84 11.20 -5.88
N LEU A 234 -10.37 10.37 -4.97
CA LEU A 234 -10.29 8.91 -5.12
C LEU A 234 -11.03 8.42 -6.38
N LYS A 235 -12.23 8.94 -6.65
CA LYS A 235 -13.02 8.54 -7.80
C LYS A 235 -12.29 8.89 -9.09
N ASP A 236 -11.80 10.13 -9.20
CA ASP A 236 -11.19 10.62 -10.43
C ASP A 236 -9.85 9.93 -10.70
N CYS A 237 -8.98 9.83 -9.68
CA CYS A 237 -7.75 9.04 -9.79
C CYS A 237 -8.05 7.57 -10.15
N HIS A 238 -9.15 6.99 -9.65
CA HIS A 238 -9.51 5.62 -10.00
C HIS A 238 -9.88 5.46 -11.46
N ILE A 239 -10.71 6.34 -11.98
CA ILE A 239 -11.14 6.32 -13.39
C ILE A 239 -9.93 6.53 -14.29
N LEU A 240 -9.12 7.54 -14.02
CA LEU A 240 -7.95 7.87 -14.83
C LEU A 240 -6.87 6.79 -14.77
N ALA A 241 -6.65 6.17 -13.61
CA ALA A 241 -5.69 5.06 -13.51
C ALA A 241 -6.17 3.82 -14.27
N LEU A 242 -7.48 3.54 -14.29
CA LEU A 242 -8.04 2.45 -15.11
C LEU A 242 -7.92 2.76 -16.60
N ASP A 243 -8.22 4.00 -17.01
CA ASP A 243 -8.04 4.43 -18.39
C ASP A 243 -6.58 4.32 -18.83
N ALA A 244 -5.65 4.74 -17.97
CA ALA A 244 -4.22 4.62 -18.21
C ALA A 244 -3.76 3.18 -18.42
N LEU A 245 -4.25 2.25 -17.59
CA LEU A 245 -3.94 0.82 -17.68
C LEU A 245 -4.56 0.15 -18.92
N ASN A 246 -5.78 0.53 -19.31
CA ASN A 246 -6.50 -0.09 -20.43
C ASN A 246 -6.02 0.40 -21.80
N SER A 247 -5.43 1.60 -21.85
CA SER A 247 -4.94 2.23 -23.08
C SER A 247 -3.44 1.98 -23.31
N SER A 248 -2.87 0.92 -22.73
CA SER A 248 -1.46 0.54 -22.83
C SER A 248 -1.25 -0.88 -23.35
#